data_AF-A0ABC9B987-F1
#
_entry.id   AF-A0ABC9B987-F1
#
_cell.length_a   1.000
_cell.length_b   1.000
_cell.length_c   1.000
_cell.angle_alpha   90.00
_cell.angle_beta   90.00
_cell.angle_gamma   90.00
#
_symmetry.space_group_name_H-M   'P 1'
#
loop_
_entity.id
_entity.type
_entity.pdbx_description
1 polymer ?
#
loop_
_entity_poly.entity_id
_entity_poly.type
_entity_poly.pdbx_seq_one_letter_code
_entity_poly.pdbx_strand_id
1 'polypeptide(L)'
;MASSSLFLVTVLLALVASGVIASSDPSPLQDFCVADKDSPVRVNGLACKDVKDVNVDDFFLAANLDKPMDTTLNKGLIHFQFNPSYDKPAVAIAALSSQNPGAITIANAVFGSKAPIADDVLAKAFQADKTVVDWLQAQFWEDNHN
;
A
#
# COMPACT_ATOMS: atom_id res chain seq x y z
N MET A 1 35.49 16.65 27.92
CA MET A 1 34.96 15.26 27.93
C MET A 1 33.52 15.18 27.41
N ALA A 2 32.61 16.11 27.73
CA ALA A 2 31.22 16.11 27.23
C ALA A 2 31.04 16.23 25.69
N SER A 3 31.92 16.97 25.00
CA SER A 3 31.82 17.19 23.54
C SER A 3 32.11 15.92 22.71
N SER A 4 33.06 15.09 23.14
CA SER A 4 33.42 13.85 22.43
C SER A 4 32.34 12.78 22.54
N SER A 5 31.70 12.65 23.71
CA SER A 5 30.56 11.76 23.90
C SER A 5 29.34 12.18 23.07
N LEU A 6 29.10 13.50 22.94
CA LEU A 6 27.99 14.01 22.13
C LEU A 6 28.19 13.76 20.63
N PHE A 7 29.44 13.88 20.14
CA PHE A 7 29.80 13.55 18.76
C PHE A 7 29.60 12.06 18.42
N LEU A 8 29.94 11.17 19.35
CA LEU A 8 29.73 9.73 19.15
C LEU A 8 28.23 9.40 19.08
N VAL A 9 27.41 10.02 19.93
CA VAL A 9 25.96 9.81 19.92
C VAL A 9 25.32 10.31 18.63
N THR A 10 25.73 11.47 18.10
CA THR A 10 25.19 11.99 16.84
C THR A 10 25.59 11.14 15.63
N VAL A 11 26.83 10.64 15.59
CA VAL A 11 27.28 9.72 14.54
C VAL A 11 26.53 8.39 14.61
N LEU A 12 26.35 7.83 15.81
CA LEU A 12 25.60 6.58 15.98
C LEU A 12 24.15 6.75 15.52
N LEU A 13 23.50 7.86 15.89
CA LEU A 13 22.11 8.16 15.50
C LEU A 13 21.95 8.31 13.97
N ALA A 14 22.93 8.93 13.31
CA ALA A 14 22.95 9.07 11.85
C ALA A 14 23.15 7.72 11.12
N LEU A 15 23.95 6.81 11.70
CA LEU A 15 24.14 5.45 11.18
C LEU A 15 22.87 4.59 11.29
N VAL A 16 22.07 4.74 12.35
CA VAL A 16 20.78 4.03 12.44
C VAL A 16 19.73 4.60 11.49
N ALA A 17 19.78 5.90 11.22
CA ALA A 17 18.84 6.58 10.32
C ALA A 17 19.07 6.29 8.83
N SER A 18 20.21 5.69 8.47
CA SER A 18 20.57 5.36 7.07
C SER A 18 20.18 3.95 6.65
N GLY A 19 19.46 3.20 7.50
CA GLY A 19 18.81 1.96 7.12
C GLY A 19 17.75 2.23 6.05
N VAL A 20 18.10 2.00 4.79
CA VAL A 20 17.15 2.04 3.66
C VAL A 20 16.16 0.91 3.87
N ILE A 21 14.93 1.24 4.27
CA ILE A 21 13.84 0.28 4.33
C ILE A 21 13.46 -0.04 2.88
N ALA A 22 14.02 -1.11 2.33
CA ALA A 22 13.58 -1.64 1.05
C ALA A 22 12.22 -2.31 1.26
N SER A 23 11.13 -1.64 0.87
CA SER A 23 9.77 -2.20 0.86
C SER A 23 9.54 -3.04 -0.42
N SER A 24 10.44 -3.99 -0.69
CA SER A 24 10.30 -4.97 -1.78
C SER A 24 10.00 -6.34 -1.22
N ASP A 25 9.38 -7.17 -2.05
CA ASP A 25 9.15 -8.57 -1.71
C ASP A 25 10.48 -9.32 -1.52
N PRO A 26 10.51 -10.35 -0.65
CA PRO A 26 11.64 -11.26 -0.56
C PRO A 26 11.93 -11.91 -1.92
N SER A 27 13.21 -12.13 -2.23
CA SER A 27 13.59 -12.86 -3.43
C SER A 27 13.08 -14.31 -3.38
N PRO A 28 12.62 -14.89 -4.51
CA PRO A 28 12.16 -16.27 -4.54
C PRO A 28 13.34 -17.23 -4.28
N LEU A 29 13.06 -18.32 -3.57
CA LEU A 29 14.05 -19.36 -3.24
C LEU A 29 14.05 -20.53 -4.24
N GLN A 30 13.11 -20.54 -5.18
CA GLN A 30 12.88 -21.59 -6.18
C GLN A 30 12.28 -20.96 -7.43
N ASP A 31 12.21 -21.72 -8.53
CA ASP A 31 11.75 -21.20 -9.83
C ASP A 31 10.31 -20.65 -9.77
N PHE A 32 9.40 -21.36 -9.10
CA PHE A 32 8.02 -20.92 -8.92
C PHE A 32 7.43 -21.38 -7.58
N CYS A 33 6.48 -20.60 -7.06
CA CYS A 33 5.63 -20.93 -5.92
C CYS A 33 4.22 -20.41 -6.23
N VAL A 34 3.38 -21.26 -6.83
CA VAL A 34 1.97 -20.92 -7.08
C VAL A 34 1.25 -20.91 -5.74
N ALA A 35 0.59 -19.80 -5.42
CA ALA A 35 -0.09 -19.64 -4.13
C ALA A 35 -1.24 -20.65 -3.96
N ASP A 36 -1.22 -21.37 -2.84
CA ASP A 36 -2.33 -22.15 -2.33
C ASP A 36 -3.18 -21.26 -1.40
N LYS A 37 -4.39 -20.93 -1.86
CA LYS A 37 -5.33 -20.07 -1.13
C LYS A 37 -6.14 -20.84 -0.08
N ASP A 38 -6.16 -22.17 -0.16
CA ASP A 38 -6.94 -23.05 0.71
C ASP A 38 -6.08 -23.68 1.82
N SER A 39 -4.77 -23.44 1.78
CA SER A 39 -3.85 -23.94 2.79
C SER A 39 -4.22 -23.44 4.20
N PRO A 40 -4.28 -24.32 5.21
CA PRO A 40 -4.47 -23.91 6.60
C PRO A 40 -3.20 -23.29 7.21
N VAL A 41 -2.07 -23.35 6.50
CA VAL A 41 -0.77 -22.88 7.01
C VAL A 41 -0.65 -21.37 6.83
N ARG A 42 -0.29 -20.68 7.91
CA ARG A 42 -0.09 -19.22 7.92
C ARG A 42 1.39 -18.88 7.86
N VAL A 43 1.79 -18.16 6.80
CA VAL A 43 3.16 -17.64 6.58
C VAL A 43 3.10 -16.18 6.14
N ASN A 44 4.25 -15.50 6.07
CA ASN A 44 4.31 -14.20 5.40
C ASN A 44 4.13 -14.41 3.89
N GLY A 45 3.02 -13.91 3.33
CA GLY A 45 2.58 -14.21 1.97
C GLY A 45 1.50 -15.31 1.94
N LEU A 46 1.68 -16.32 1.09
CA LEU A 46 0.80 -17.49 0.99
C LEU A 46 1.66 -18.76 0.91
N ALA A 47 1.11 -19.89 1.37
CA ALA A 47 1.75 -21.18 1.17
C ALA A 47 1.78 -21.52 -0.34
N CYS A 48 2.76 -22.32 -0.77
CA CYS A 48 2.80 -22.82 -2.15
C CYS A 48 1.91 -24.06 -2.27
N LYS A 49 1.26 -24.24 -3.42
CA LYS A 49 0.70 -25.54 -3.83
C LYS A 49 1.82 -26.58 -3.92
N ASP A 50 1.44 -27.84 -3.75
CA ASP A 50 2.32 -28.95 -4.09
C ASP A 50 2.60 -28.97 -5.60
N VAL A 51 3.83 -29.28 -6.00
CA VAL A 51 4.29 -29.25 -7.40
C VAL A 51 3.42 -30.12 -8.32
N LYS A 52 2.79 -31.17 -7.78
CA LYS A 52 1.91 -32.09 -8.52
C LYS A 52 0.56 -31.48 -8.87
N ASP A 53 0.12 -30.50 -8.11
CA ASP A 53 -1.17 -29.83 -8.27
C ASP A 53 -1.04 -28.52 -9.08
N VAL A 54 0.19 -28.11 -9.38
CA VAL A 54 0.50 -26.97 -10.25
C VAL A 54 0.27 -27.35 -11.71
N ASN A 55 -0.50 -26.52 -12.41
CA ASN A 55 -0.76 -26.69 -13.84
C ASN A 55 -0.33 -25.45 -14.64
N VAL A 56 -0.39 -25.53 -15.98
CA VAL A 56 0.03 -24.44 -16.86
C VAL A 56 -0.86 -23.20 -16.72
N ASP A 57 -2.15 -23.38 -16.47
CA ASP A 57 -3.12 -22.28 -16.39
C ASP A 57 -2.90 -21.43 -15.12
N ASP A 58 -2.25 -21.97 -14.09
CA ASP A 58 -1.85 -21.22 -12.89
C ASP A 58 -0.84 -20.08 -13.18
N PHE A 59 -0.17 -20.11 -14.33
CA PHE A 59 0.83 -19.09 -14.72
C PHE A 59 0.28 -18.02 -15.67
N PHE A 60 -0.91 -18.21 -16.22
CA PHE A 60 -1.48 -17.32 -17.23
C PHE A 60 -2.64 -16.51 -16.67
N LEU A 61 -2.43 -15.19 -16.56
CA LEU A 61 -3.50 -14.20 -16.40
C LEU A 61 -3.55 -13.34 -17.66
N ALA A 62 -4.61 -13.50 -18.45
CA ALA A 62 -4.85 -12.68 -19.63
C ALA A 62 -5.23 -11.25 -19.20
N ALA A 63 -4.23 -10.36 -19.13
CA ALA A 63 -4.42 -8.97 -18.71
C ALA A 63 -4.29 -7.93 -19.84
N ASN A 64 -4.09 -8.36 -21.10
CA ASN A 64 -3.97 -7.48 -22.28
C ASN A 64 -3.02 -6.28 -22.07
N LEU A 65 -1.79 -6.55 -21.63
CA LEU A 65 -0.78 -5.54 -21.26
C LEU A 65 0.25 -5.29 -22.37
N ASP A 66 -0.20 -4.96 -23.58
CA ASP A 66 0.66 -4.84 -24.78
C ASP A 66 1.49 -3.54 -24.86
N LYS A 67 1.49 -2.69 -23.82
CA LYS A 67 2.20 -1.39 -23.81
C LYS A 67 3.18 -1.26 -22.65
N PRO A 68 4.41 -0.78 -22.92
CA PRO A 68 5.39 -0.49 -21.87
C PRO A 68 4.90 0.64 -20.96
N MET A 69 5.12 0.48 -19.67
CA MET A 69 4.73 1.42 -18.62
C MET A 69 5.94 2.14 -18.04
N ASP A 70 5.77 3.41 -17.68
CA ASP A 70 6.72 4.17 -16.87
C ASP A 70 6.67 3.70 -15.41
N THR A 71 7.82 3.25 -14.88
CA THR A 71 7.96 2.68 -13.53
C THR A 71 8.39 3.69 -12.47
N THR A 72 8.38 4.99 -12.77
CA THR A 72 8.96 6.04 -11.90
C THR A 72 8.05 6.54 -10.75
N LEU A 73 7.34 5.64 -10.06
CA LEU A 73 6.64 5.96 -8.81
C LEU A 73 7.44 5.50 -7.59
N ASN A 74 7.76 6.44 -6.70
CA ASN A 74 8.39 6.15 -5.42
C ASN A 74 7.40 5.42 -4.50
N LYS A 75 7.87 4.35 -3.85
CA LYS A 75 7.05 3.49 -2.97
C LYS A 75 6.51 4.30 -1.77
N GLY A 76 5.21 4.16 -1.50
CA GLY A 76 4.56 4.74 -0.31
C GLY A 76 4.23 6.23 -0.36
N LEU A 77 4.41 6.90 -1.51
CA LEU A 77 4.01 8.30 -1.66
C LEU A 77 2.53 8.44 -2.03
N ILE A 78 1.91 9.50 -1.49
CA ILE A 78 0.55 9.90 -1.88
C ILE A 78 0.57 10.34 -3.34
N HIS A 79 -0.34 9.80 -4.14
CA HIS A 79 -0.54 10.14 -5.54
C HIS A 79 -2.04 10.07 -5.87
N PHE A 80 -2.46 10.70 -6.96
CA PHE A 80 -3.85 10.71 -7.42
C PHE A 80 -3.90 10.64 -8.95
N GLN A 81 -5.02 10.16 -9.49
CA GLN A 81 -5.32 10.25 -10.92
C GLN A 81 -6.59 11.09 -11.10
N PHE A 82 -6.59 11.96 -12.11
CA PHE A 82 -7.74 12.79 -12.47
C PHE A 82 -7.90 12.80 -13.99
N ASN A 83 -9.10 12.50 -14.49
CA ASN A 83 -9.42 12.60 -15.91
C ASN A 83 -9.99 13.99 -16.22
N PRO A 84 -9.27 14.88 -16.92
CA PRO A 84 -9.76 16.21 -17.25
C PRO A 84 -10.82 16.21 -18.36
N SER A 85 -10.91 15.15 -19.17
CA SER A 85 -11.91 15.02 -20.23
C SER A 85 -13.18 14.37 -19.69
N TYR A 86 -14.19 15.20 -19.45
CA TYR A 86 -15.50 14.78 -18.94
C TYR A 86 -16.29 13.92 -19.94
N ASP A 87 -15.99 14.01 -21.23
CA ASP A 87 -16.71 13.33 -22.31
C ASP A 87 -16.01 12.05 -22.82
N LYS A 88 -14.82 11.71 -22.29
CA LYS A 88 -14.02 10.59 -22.81
C LYS A 88 -13.57 9.64 -21.70
N PRO A 89 -13.78 8.32 -21.86
CA PRO A 89 -13.26 7.34 -20.92
C PRO A 89 -11.72 7.29 -20.98
N ALA A 90 -11.10 7.14 -19.81
CA ALA A 90 -9.66 6.95 -19.66
C ALA A 90 -9.40 5.65 -18.88
N VAL A 91 -8.34 4.94 -19.26
CA VAL A 91 -7.90 3.72 -18.59
C VAL A 91 -6.44 3.91 -18.17
N ALA A 92 -6.17 3.64 -16.90
CA ALA A 92 -4.83 3.56 -16.36
C ALA A 92 -4.57 2.12 -15.92
N ILE A 93 -3.36 1.65 -16.20
CA ILE A 93 -2.85 0.38 -15.71
C ILE A 93 -1.70 0.75 -14.76
N ALA A 94 -1.44 -0.06 -13.75
CA ALA A 94 -0.32 0.14 -12.83
C ALA A 94 0.44 -1.17 -12.63
N ALA A 95 1.76 -1.11 -12.71
CA ALA A 95 2.65 -2.21 -12.35
C ALA A 95 3.35 -1.88 -11.03
N LEU A 96 3.24 -2.78 -10.06
CA LEU A 96 3.82 -2.60 -8.73
C LEU A 96 4.85 -3.70 -8.47
N SER A 97 5.91 -3.37 -7.75
CA SER A 97 7.01 -4.30 -7.43
C SER A 97 6.75 -5.11 -6.16
N SER A 98 5.48 -5.35 -5.84
CA SER A 98 5.06 -6.25 -4.77
C SER A 98 3.88 -7.10 -5.23
N GLN A 99 3.86 -8.37 -4.81
CA GLN A 99 2.78 -9.33 -4.96
C GLN A 99 1.54 -8.92 -4.16
N ASN A 100 1.70 -8.08 -3.13
CA ASN A 100 0.62 -7.53 -2.33
C ASN A 100 0.94 -6.08 -1.94
N PRO A 101 0.88 -5.13 -2.88
CA PRO A 101 1.29 -3.76 -2.63
C PRO A 101 0.34 -3.02 -1.67
N GLY A 102 -0.88 -3.53 -1.50
CA GLY A 102 -1.95 -2.87 -0.76
C GLY A 102 -2.41 -1.57 -1.42
N ALA A 103 -3.48 -0.99 -0.89
CA ALA A 103 -3.94 0.34 -1.25
C ALA A 103 -4.52 1.03 -0.01
N ILE A 104 -4.13 2.29 0.20
CA ILE A 104 -4.70 3.12 1.26
C ILE A 104 -5.35 4.33 0.59
N THR A 105 -6.67 4.31 0.50
CA THR A 105 -7.46 5.46 0.07
C THR A 105 -7.52 6.46 1.23
N ILE A 106 -6.76 7.56 1.14
CA ILE A 106 -6.58 8.52 2.25
C ILE A 106 -7.90 8.99 2.84
N ALA A 107 -8.87 9.34 1.99
CA ALA A 107 -10.16 9.82 2.45
C ALA A 107 -10.92 8.75 3.28
N ASN A 108 -10.92 7.50 2.82
CA ASN A 108 -11.54 6.39 3.55
C ASN A 108 -10.77 6.05 4.84
N ALA A 109 -9.43 6.09 4.81
CA ALA A 109 -8.61 5.83 5.99
C ALA A 109 -8.76 6.89 7.09
N VAL A 110 -9.00 8.15 6.71
CA VAL A 110 -9.11 9.28 7.65
C VAL A 110 -10.56 9.50 8.11
N PHE A 111 -11.53 9.47 7.19
CA PHE A 111 -12.91 9.85 7.46
C PHE A 111 -13.92 8.69 7.38
N GLY A 112 -13.55 7.56 6.77
CA GLY A 112 -14.42 6.39 6.57
C GLY A 112 -13.97 5.12 7.30
N SER A 113 -13.06 5.23 8.26
CA SER A 113 -12.49 4.07 8.95
C SER A 113 -13.51 3.35 9.84
N LYS A 114 -13.39 2.02 9.95
CA LYS A 114 -14.20 1.21 10.87
C LYS A 114 -13.58 1.23 12.26
N ALA A 115 -14.38 1.70 13.21
CA ALA A 115 -13.98 2.57 14.33
C ALA A 115 -13.50 3.96 13.81
N PRO A 116 -14.40 4.96 13.75
CA PRO A 116 -14.06 6.30 13.31
C PRO A 116 -12.97 6.94 14.18
N ILE A 117 -12.12 7.77 13.57
CA ILE A 117 -11.17 8.60 14.30
C ILE A 117 -11.96 9.71 15.02
N ALA A 118 -11.66 9.94 16.30
CA ALA A 118 -12.38 10.92 17.11
C ALA A 118 -12.36 12.33 16.50
N ASP A 119 -13.52 12.99 16.52
CA ASP A 119 -13.71 14.24 15.78
C ASP A 119 -12.87 15.39 16.32
N ASP A 120 -12.54 15.36 17.62
CA ASP A 120 -11.62 16.32 18.23
C ASP A 120 -10.17 16.17 17.72
N VAL A 121 -9.72 14.93 17.48
CA VAL A 121 -8.41 14.64 16.87
C VAL A 121 -8.38 15.15 15.44
N LEU A 122 -9.41 14.84 14.64
CA LEU A 122 -9.50 15.29 13.25
C LEU A 122 -9.64 16.81 13.16
N ALA A 123 -10.53 17.42 13.94
CA ALA A 123 -10.71 18.88 13.99
C ALA A 123 -9.40 19.58 14.34
N LYS A 124 -8.63 19.02 15.29
CA LYS A 124 -7.33 19.58 15.67
C LYS A 124 -6.27 19.39 14.59
N ALA A 125 -6.20 18.21 13.97
CA ALA A 125 -5.22 17.89 12.95
C ALA A 125 -5.41 18.72 11.67
N PHE A 126 -6.65 18.86 11.23
CA PHE A 126 -7.00 19.61 10.02
C PHE A 126 -7.29 21.09 10.25
N GLN A 127 -7.27 21.55 11.51
CA GLN A 127 -7.64 22.91 11.91
C GLN A 127 -9.03 23.30 11.37
N ALA A 128 -9.98 22.38 11.50
CA ALA A 128 -11.35 22.50 11.03
C ALA A 128 -12.34 22.45 12.20
N ASP A 129 -13.54 22.99 11.98
CA ASP A 129 -14.64 22.83 12.93
C ASP A 129 -15.14 21.39 12.96
N LYS A 130 -15.62 20.95 14.12
CA LYS A 130 -16.20 19.60 14.28
C LYS A 130 -17.35 19.34 13.31
N THR A 131 -18.17 20.36 13.01
CA THR A 131 -19.27 20.24 12.04
C THR A 131 -18.78 19.90 10.63
N VAL A 132 -17.58 20.37 10.24
CA VAL A 132 -16.94 20.02 8.96
C VAL A 132 -16.44 18.58 9.01
N VAL A 133 -15.85 18.15 10.12
CA VAL A 133 -15.42 16.77 10.33
C VAL A 133 -16.59 15.81 10.27
N ASP A 134 -17.67 16.10 10.99
CA ASP A 134 -18.92 15.31 11.00
C ASP A 134 -19.49 15.19 9.57
N TRP A 135 -19.50 16.30 8.82
CA TRP A 135 -19.95 16.32 7.44
C TRP A 135 -19.06 15.46 6.53
N LEU A 136 -17.74 15.54 6.69
CA LEU A 136 -16.77 14.74 5.93
C LEU A 136 -16.92 13.25 6.22
N GLN A 137 -17.02 12.85 7.49
CA GLN A 137 -17.24 11.46 7.88
C GLN A 137 -18.58 10.93 7.35
N ALA A 138 -19.62 11.76 7.29
CA ALA A 138 -20.92 11.38 6.74
C ALA A 138 -20.89 11.10 5.22
N GLN A 139 -19.90 11.62 4.47
CA GLN A 139 -19.77 11.32 3.03
C GLN A 139 -19.37 9.87 2.74
N PHE A 140 -18.79 9.14 3.69
CA PHE A 140 -18.18 7.82 3.46
C PHE A 140 -19.00 6.63 4.02
N TRP A 141 -20.32 6.81 4.19
CA TRP A 141 -21.19 5.81 4.81
C TRP A 141 -21.67 4.69 3.86
N GLU A 142 -21.66 4.86 2.53
CA GLU A 142 -22.41 3.95 1.62
C GLU A 142 -21.66 2.78 0.95
N ASP A 143 -20.34 2.61 1.05
CA ASP A 143 -19.65 1.50 0.33
C ASP A 143 -19.11 0.36 1.22
N ASN A 144 -19.63 0.20 2.43
CA ASN A 144 -19.20 -0.85 3.37
C ASN A 144 -20.12 -2.09 3.42
N HIS A 145 -20.98 -2.28 2.41
CA HIS A 145 -21.87 -3.44 2.23
C HIS A 145 -21.62 -4.18 0.91
N ASN A 146 -20.44 -4.77 0.76
CA ASN A 146 -20.23 -5.98 -0.04
C ASN A 146 -19.23 -6.88 0.67
#